data_AF-A0A3E0DTD4-F1
#
_entry.id   AF-A0A3E0DTD4-F1
#
_cell.length_a   1.000
_cell.length_b   1.000
_cell.length_c   1.000
_cell.angle_alpha   90.00
_cell.angle_beta   90.00
_cell.angle_gamma   90.00
#
_symmetry.space_group_name_H-M   'P 1'
#
loop_
_entity.id
_entity.type
_entity.pdbx_description
1 polymer ?
#
loop_
_entity_poly.entity_id
_entity_poly.type
_entity_poly.pdbx_seq_one_letter_code
_entity_poly.pdbx_strand_id
1 'polypeptide(L)'
;MIQGGLEYFFSPKVSIQSEIGINGGVFGIPSGRGKNEDFSVWRSKNELKFHAKKFYWGLEFFFVQKDFIRTDDSFIPFKIKTWYDTARINFQVYGTGLKFGRQVYISDNILLDSFVGFGIRSRYREIQILELSVDQNREFSENFFGGERYGFEGWDSVPQFTLGIKVGILTGRQD
;
A
#
# COMPACT_ATOMS: atom_id res chain seq x y z
N MET A 1 -11.62 -0.90 -1.14
CA MET A 1 -10.65 -1.86 -1.73
C MET A 1 -11.12 -3.26 -1.43
N ILE A 2 -11.36 -4.03 -2.49
CA ILE A 2 -11.71 -5.45 -2.41
C ILE A 2 -10.44 -6.25 -2.71
N GLN A 3 -10.26 -7.36 -2.01
CA GLN A 3 -9.06 -8.16 -2.15
C GLN A 3 -9.40 -9.65 -2.05
N GLY A 4 -8.82 -10.43 -2.95
CA GLY A 4 -8.84 -11.89 -2.93
C GLY A 4 -7.41 -12.43 -2.90
N GLY A 5 -7.26 -13.67 -2.49
CA GLY A 5 -5.98 -14.35 -2.51
C GLY A 5 -6.11 -15.86 -2.37
N LEU A 6 -5.04 -16.54 -2.72
CA LEU A 6 -4.92 -17.99 -2.62
C LEU A 6 -3.62 -18.30 -1.87
N GLU A 7 -3.64 -19.36 -1.07
CA GLU A 7 -2.46 -19.88 -0.41
C GLU A 7 -2.28 -21.35 -0.79
N TYR A 8 -1.08 -21.69 -1.27
CA TYR A 8 -0.72 -23.04 -1.65
C TYR A 8 0.35 -23.58 -0.69
N PHE A 9 0.10 -24.75 -0.12
CA PHE A 9 1.01 -25.42 0.82
C PHE A 9 1.83 -26.47 0.06
N PHE A 10 3.13 -26.22 -0.11
CA PHE A 10 4.06 -27.24 -0.63
C PHE A 10 4.29 -28.35 0.39
N SER A 11 4.22 -28.00 1.67
CA SER A 11 4.27 -28.90 2.81
C SER A 11 3.64 -28.21 4.03
N PRO A 12 3.41 -28.91 5.15
CA PRO A 12 3.00 -28.27 6.41
C PRO A 12 3.99 -27.20 6.92
N LYS A 13 5.22 -27.14 6.37
CA LYS A 13 6.28 -26.21 6.78
C LYS A 13 6.47 -25.06 5.80
N VAL A 14 5.96 -25.13 4.57
CA VAL A 14 6.24 -24.14 3.53
C VAL A 14 4.98 -23.87 2.70
N SER A 15 4.58 -22.61 2.63
CA SER A 15 3.47 -22.16 1.78
C SER A 15 3.83 -20.90 1.00
N ILE A 16 3.16 -20.68 -0.12
CA ILE A 16 3.16 -19.40 -0.83
C ILE A 16 1.74 -18.84 -0.85
N GLN A 17 1.60 -17.57 -0.48
CA GLN A 17 0.35 -16.85 -0.53
C GLN A 17 0.45 -15.74 -1.56
N SER A 18 -0.52 -15.69 -2.48
CA SER A 18 -0.66 -14.63 -3.47
C SER A 18 -1.98 -13.91 -3.25
N GLU A 19 -1.94 -12.59 -3.23
CA GLU A 19 -3.05 -11.69 -2.96
C GLU A 19 -3.13 -10.65 -4.07
N ILE A 20 -4.33 -10.43 -4.61
CA ILE A 20 -4.63 -9.36 -5.56
C ILE A 20 -5.74 -8.50 -4.96
N GLY A 21 -5.53 -7.19 -4.96
CA GLY A 21 -6.52 -6.23 -4.50
C GLY A 21 -6.77 -5.16 -5.53
N ILE A 22 -8.05 -4.83 -5.71
CA ILE A 22 -8.47 -3.75 -6.61
C ILE A 22 -9.39 -2.79 -5.87
N ASN A 23 -9.27 -1.53 -6.26
CA ASN A 23 -10.17 -0.46 -5.89
C ASN A 23 -10.41 0.35 -7.16
N GLY A 24 -11.28 -0.13 -8.03
CA GLY A 24 -11.54 0.49 -9.34
C GLY A 24 -12.61 1.56 -9.29
N GLY A 25 -12.57 2.49 -8.33
CA GLY A 25 -13.56 3.58 -8.26
C GLY A 25 -15.04 3.15 -8.16
N VAL A 26 -15.34 1.86 -7.96
CA VAL A 26 -16.72 1.29 -8.03
C VAL A 26 -17.67 1.89 -6.98
N PHE A 27 -17.13 2.64 -6.01
CA PHE A 27 -17.94 3.39 -5.06
C PHE A 27 -17.90 4.90 -5.21
N GLY A 28 -17.24 5.45 -6.24
CA GLY A 28 -17.17 6.91 -6.46
C GLY A 28 -16.92 7.70 -5.19
N ILE A 29 -16.18 7.12 -4.22
CA ILE A 29 -16.04 7.73 -2.90
C ILE A 29 -15.04 8.86 -3.13
N PRO A 30 -15.46 10.15 -3.10
CA PRO A 30 -14.48 11.22 -2.94
C PRO A 30 -13.69 10.83 -1.70
N SER A 31 -12.39 10.57 -1.88
CA SER A 31 -11.64 9.90 -0.83
C SER A 31 -11.58 10.74 0.45
N GLY A 32 -12.01 12.02 0.39
CA GLY A 32 -12.17 12.97 1.50
C GLY A 32 -10.86 13.26 2.24
N ARG A 33 -9.81 12.52 1.90
CA ARG A 33 -8.51 12.48 2.53
C ARG A 33 -7.54 13.20 1.61
N GLY A 34 -7.42 14.51 1.87
CA GLY A 34 -6.31 15.32 1.38
C GLY A 34 -6.33 15.59 -0.13
N LYS A 35 -7.47 16.09 -0.64
CA LYS A 35 -7.63 16.61 -2.00
C LYS A 35 -7.36 15.61 -3.13
N ASN A 36 -7.65 14.32 -2.90
CA ASN A 36 -7.46 13.27 -3.90
C ASN A 36 -8.81 12.77 -4.45
N GLU A 37 -8.99 12.86 -5.76
CA GLU A 37 -10.18 12.52 -6.53
C GLU A 37 -9.85 11.41 -7.56
N ASP A 38 -10.89 10.79 -8.14
CA ASP A 38 -10.76 9.73 -9.16
C ASP A 38 -9.75 8.63 -8.82
N PHE A 39 -9.82 8.16 -7.57
CA PHE A 39 -8.85 7.26 -7.00
C PHE A 39 -9.03 5.80 -7.47
N SER A 40 -8.10 5.35 -8.30
CA SER A 40 -7.93 3.96 -8.68
C SER A 40 -6.73 3.35 -7.97
N VAL A 41 -6.88 2.14 -7.43
CA VAL A 41 -5.77 1.37 -6.87
C VAL A 41 -5.81 -0.08 -7.33
N TRP A 42 -4.66 -0.55 -7.77
CA TRP A 42 -4.36 -1.96 -7.95
C TRP A 42 -3.23 -2.34 -7.01
N ARG A 43 -3.31 -3.53 -6.41
CA ARG A 43 -2.20 -4.09 -5.64
C ARG A 43 -2.05 -5.58 -5.91
N SER A 44 -0.81 -6.03 -5.90
CA SER A 44 -0.47 -7.43 -5.80
C SER A 44 0.48 -7.65 -4.63
N LYS A 45 0.38 -8.81 -4.01
CA LYS A 45 1.26 -9.19 -2.91
C LYS A 45 1.50 -10.69 -2.97
N ASN A 46 2.75 -11.07 -2.75
CA ASN A 46 3.18 -12.45 -2.61
C ASN A 46 3.91 -12.60 -1.28
N GLU A 47 3.69 -13.71 -0.59
CA GLU A 47 4.29 -14.00 0.70
C GLU A 47 4.71 -15.48 0.72
N LEU A 48 6.03 -15.74 0.78
CA LEU A 48 6.57 -17.08 1.01
C LEU A 48 6.69 -17.29 2.51
N LYS A 49 6.04 -18.32 3.05
CA LYS A 49 5.99 -18.58 4.49
C LYS A 49 6.70 -19.87 4.85
N PHE A 50 7.47 -19.81 5.94
CA PHE A 50 8.13 -20.92 6.59
C PHE A 50 7.52 -21.12 7.98
N HIS A 51 6.77 -22.19 8.15
CA HIS A 51 5.99 -22.49 9.35
C HIS A 51 6.80 -23.31 10.37
N ALA A 52 6.75 -22.88 11.62
CA ALA A 52 7.34 -23.52 12.78
C ALA A 52 6.31 -23.56 13.93
N LYS A 53 5.56 -24.68 14.00
CA LYS A 53 4.46 -24.89 14.95
C LYS A 53 3.37 -23.81 14.79
N LYS A 54 3.27 -22.89 15.76
CA LYS A 54 2.29 -21.79 15.80
C LYS A 54 2.86 -20.49 15.23
N PHE A 55 4.11 -20.48 14.79
CA PHE A 55 4.80 -19.30 14.29
C PHE A 55 5.20 -19.50 12.83
N TYR A 56 5.41 -18.41 12.11
CA TYR A 56 5.97 -18.47 10.77
C TYR A 56 6.88 -17.28 10.49
N TRP A 57 7.86 -17.50 9.62
CA TRP A 57 8.63 -16.44 8.96
C TRP A 57 8.10 -16.24 7.55
N GLY A 58 7.79 -15.02 7.19
CA GLY A 58 7.29 -14.64 5.87
C GLY A 58 8.29 -13.77 5.13
N LEU A 59 8.54 -14.06 3.87
CA LEU A 59 9.20 -13.13 2.96
C LEU A 59 8.14 -12.53 2.05
N GLU A 60 7.89 -11.23 2.20
CA GLU A 60 6.85 -10.50 1.48
C GLU A 60 7.46 -9.76 0.29
N PHE A 61 6.74 -9.79 -0.82
CA PHE A 61 6.90 -8.88 -1.95
C PHE A 61 5.54 -8.28 -2.27
N PHE A 62 5.46 -6.98 -2.52
CA PHE A 62 4.21 -6.39 -2.96
C PHE A 62 4.45 -5.23 -3.91
N PHE A 63 3.43 -5.02 -4.73
CA PHE A 63 3.32 -3.92 -5.65
C PHE A 63 1.99 -3.21 -5.42
N VAL A 64 2.00 -1.88 -5.45
CA VAL A 64 0.80 -1.06 -5.43
C VAL A 64 0.92 -0.02 -6.51
N GLN A 65 -0.08 0.08 -7.35
CA GLN A 65 -0.24 1.17 -8.30
C GLN A 65 -1.47 1.98 -7.89
N LYS A 66 -1.29 3.29 -7.85
CA LYS A 66 -2.37 4.23 -7.61
C LYS A 66 -2.38 5.25 -8.72
N ASP A 67 -3.57 5.62 -9.14
CA ASP A 67 -3.81 6.68 -10.10
C ASP A 67 -4.93 7.54 -9.52
N PHE A 68 -4.70 8.84 -9.41
CA PHE A 68 -5.65 9.76 -8.80
C PHE A 68 -5.39 11.20 -9.26
N ILE A 69 -6.44 11.99 -9.22
CA ILE A 69 -6.36 13.44 -9.38
C ILE A 69 -6.09 14.05 -8.02
N ARG A 70 -5.20 15.04 -7.97
CA ARG A 70 -4.87 15.81 -6.78
C ARG A 70 -5.13 17.28 -7.07
N THR A 71 -5.81 17.96 -6.17
CA THR A 71 -6.16 19.38 -6.36
C THR A 71 -5.42 20.29 -5.39
N ASP A 72 -5.27 21.56 -5.77
CA ASP A 72 -4.76 22.68 -4.99
C ASP A 72 -3.48 22.32 -4.20
N ASP A 73 -2.44 21.90 -4.90
CA ASP A 73 -1.17 21.50 -4.29
C ASP A 73 0.03 21.92 -5.15
N SER A 74 1.23 21.49 -4.76
CA SER A 74 2.48 21.83 -5.41
C SER A 74 3.42 20.65 -5.50
N PHE A 75 4.40 20.79 -6.38
CA PHE A 75 5.54 19.89 -6.45
C PHE A 75 6.81 20.68 -6.77
N ILE A 76 7.97 20.12 -6.45
CA ILE A 76 9.28 20.77 -6.61
C ILE A 76 10.13 20.00 -7.63
N PRO A 77 9.93 20.21 -8.95
CA PRO A 77 10.87 19.74 -9.96
C PRO A 77 12.12 20.63 -9.94
N PHE A 78 13.32 20.04 -9.88
CA PHE A 78 14.59 20.75 -10.05
C PHE A 78 14.76 22.03 -9.20
N LYS A 79 14.29 22.02 -7.94
CA LYS A 79 14.31 23.14 -6.97
C LYS A 79 13.39 24.33 -7.30
N ILE A 80 12.54 24.22 -8.32
CA ILE A 80 11.50 25.22 -8.61
C ILE A 80 10.19 24.68 -8.06
N LYS A 81 9.52 25.39 -7.16
CA LYS A 81 8.19 25.00 -6.67
C LYS A 81 7.14 25.42 -7.70
N THR A 82 6.33 24.48 -8.16
CA THR A 82 5.24 24.73 -9.12
C THR A 82 3.91 24.40 -8.45
N TRP A 83 2.99 25.37 -8.44
CA TRP A 83 1.63 25.22 -7.90
C TRP A 83 0.65 24.82 -9.01
N TYR A 84 -0.28 23.93 -8.70
CA TYR A 84 -1.32 23.47 -9.60
C TYR A 84 -2.69 23.44 -8.90
N ASP A 85 -3.73 23.78 -9.64
CA ASP A 85 -5.11 23.61 -9.19
C ASP A 85 -5.52 22.15 -9.37
N THR A 86 -5.01 21.49 -10.42
CA THR A 86 -5.26 20.06 -10.68
C THR A 86 -4.03 19.37 -11.28
N ALA A 87 -3.63 18.22 -10.72
CA ALA A 87 -2.63 17.32 -11.30
C ALA A 87 -3.06 15.85 -11.18
N ARG A 88 -2.74 15.06 -12.20
CA ARG A 88 -2.87 13.60 -12.14
C ARG A 88 -1.58 12.99 -11.64
N ILE A 89 -1.69 12.12 -10.64
CA ILE A 89 -0.54 11.46 -10.00
C ILE A 89 -0.59 9.97 -10.29
N ASN A 90 0.42 9.47 -11.01
CA ASN A 90 0.68 8.03 -11.12
C ASN A 90 1.70 7.64 -10.06
N PHE A 91 1.25 6.86 -9.08
CA PHE A 91 2.03 6.50 -7.90
C PHE A 91 2.22 5.00 -7.80
N GLN A 92 3.46 4.55 -7.94
CA GLN A 92 3.84 3.15 -7.85
C GLN A 92 4.64 2.89 -6.58
N VAL A 93 4.39 1.76 -5.94
CA VAL A 93 5.14 1.30 -4.77
C VAL A 93 5.53 -0.14 -4.98
N TYR A 94 6.83 -0.40 -4.91
CA TYR A 94 7.42 -1.71 -4.83
C TYR A 94 7.93 -1.90 -3.42
N GLY A 95 7.66 -3.04 -2.81
CA GLY A 95 8.17 -3.30 -1.48
C GLY A 95 8.50 -4.75 -1.25
N THR A 96 9.46 -4.93 -0.36
CA THR A 96 9.86 -6.25 0.13
C THR A 96 10.18 -6.17 1.61
N GLY A 97 9.99 -7.28 2.32
CA GLY A 97 10.26 -7.32 3.74
C GLY A 97 10.20 -8.70 4.34
N LEU A 98 10.72 -8.79 5.57
CA LEU A 98 10.60 -9.95 6.42
C LEU A 98 9.43 -9.75 7.38
N LYS A 99 8.70 -10.83 7.61
CA LYS A 99 7.59 -10.92 8.53
C LYS A 99 7.81 -12.04 9.51
N PHE A 100 7.36 -11.81 10.73
CA PHE A 100 7.21 -12.81 11.74
C PHE A 100 5.74 -12.82 12.15
N GLY A 101 5.11 -13.99 12.05
CA GLY A 101 3.71 -14.15 12.38
C GLY A 101 3.45 -15.32 13.30
N ARG A 102 2.25 -15.32 13.88
CA ARG A 102 1.76 -16.31 14.81
C ARG A 102 0.32 -16.66 14.46
N GLN A 103 0.08 -17.94 14.24
CA GLN A 103 -1.22 -18.52 13.92
C GLN A 103 -1.75 -19.32 15.11
N VAL A 104 -2.95 -18.98 15.56
CA VAL A 104 -3.62 -19.59 16.72
C VAL A 104 -5.08 -19.87 16.39
N TYR A 105 -5.50 -21.11 16.54
CA TYR A 105 -6.91 -21.48 16.49
C TYR A 105 -7.61 -21.01 17.77
N ILE A 106 -8.63 -20.16 17.62
CA ILE A 106 -9.49 -19.72 18.74
C ILE A 106 -10.67 -20.68 18.89
N SER A 107 -11.13 -21.26 17.79
CA SER A 107 -12.12 -22.34 17.74
C SER A 107 -11.81 -23.25 16.55
N ASP A 108 -12.53 -24.36 16.41
CA ASP A 108 -12.36 -25.33 15.32
C ASP A 108 -12.40 -24.68 13.93
N ASN A 109 -13.15 -23.59 13.78
CA ASN A 109 -13.37 -22.92 12.51
C ASN A 109 -12.75 -21.50 12.43
N ILE A 110 -12.08 -21.03 13.49
CA ILE A 110 -11.53 -19.66 13.55
C ILE A 110 -10.04 -19.69 13.81
N LEU A 111 -9.28 -19.22 12.81
CA LEU A 111 -7.84 -19.01 12.89
C LEU A 111 -7.53 -17.52 13.07
N LEU A 112 -6.83 -17.17 14.14
CA LEU A 112 -6.25 -15.84 14.30
C LEU A 112 -4.79 -15.86 13.84
N ASP A 113 -4.46 -14.97 12.92
CA ASP A 113 -3.10 -14.76 12.41
C ASP A 113 -2.64 -13.35 12.74
N SER A 114 -1.66 -13.21 13.64
CA SER A 114 -1.05 -11.94 13.99
C SER A 114 0.37 -11.86 13.48
N PHE A 115 0.77 -10.73 12.90
CA PHE A 115 2.09 -10.59 12.30
C PHE A 115 2.67 -9.18 12.47
N VAL A 116 3.99 -9.15 12.57
CA VAL A 116 4.82 -7.95 12.48
C VAL A 116 5.81 -8.13 11.34
N GLY A 117 6.20 -7.04 10.69
CA GLY A 117 7.16 -7.09 9.60
C GLY A 117 7.93 -5.80 9.42
N PHE A 118 9.14 -5.95 8.91
CA PHE A 118 10.07 -4.88 8.60
C PHE A 118 10.54 -5.05 7.17
N GLY A 119 10.65 -3.94 6.45
CA GLY A 119 11.03 -3.97 5.04
C GLY A 119 11.37 -2.60 4.51
N ILE A 120 11.46 -2.52 3.19
CA ILE A 120 11.71 -1.28 2.46
C ILE A 120 10.65 -1.15 1.38
N ARG A 121 10.24 0.09 1.12
CA ARG A 121 9.37 0.46 0.00
C ARG A 121 10.09 1.44 -0.89
N SER A 122 10.22 1.11 -2.16
CA SER A 122 10.60 2.04 -3.21
C SER A 122 9.34 2.60 -3.84
N ARG A 123 9.25 3.92 -3.95
CA ARG A 123 8.06 4.62 -4.43
C ARG A 123 8.46 5.47 -5.62
N TYR A 124 7.68 5.38 -6.68
CA TYR A 124 7.81 6.19 -7.87
C TYR A 124 6.58 7.08 -8.01
N ARG A 125 6.80 8.33 -8.38
CA ARG A 125 5.76 9.33 -8.65
C ARG A 125 6.01 9.93 -10.02
N GLU A 126 4.96 10.02 -10.79
CA GLU A 126 4.89 10.82 -12.01
C GLU A 126 3.74 11.79 -11.84
N ILE A 127 4.00 13.08 -12.09
CA ILE A 127 3.05 14.17 -11.85
C ILE A 127 2.74 14.83 -13.19
N GLN A 128 1.51 14.65 -13.66
CA GLN A 128 1.02 15.32 -14.85
C GLN A 128 0.12 16.49 -14.44
N ILE A 129 0.61 17.72 -14.59
CA ILE A 129 -0.21 18.92 -14.35
C ILE A 129 -1.35 18.95 -15.38
N LEU A 130 -2.58 19.04 -14.91
CA LEU A 130 -3.76 19.22 -15.74
C LEU A 130 -4.16 20.69 -15.82
N GLU A 131 -4.04 21.41 -14.69
CA GLU A 131 -4.36 22.83 -14.57
C GLU A 131 -3.34 23.53 -13.66
N LEU A 132 -2.68 24.54 -14.21
CA LEU A 132 -1.75 25.39 -13.46
C LEU A 132 -2.52 26.38 -12.60
N SER A 133 -2.05 26.62 -11.38
CA SER A 133 -2.69 27.60 -10.51
C SER A 133 -2.50 29.01 -11.06
N VAL A 134 -3.60 29.77 -11.11
CA VAL A 134 -3.65 31.16 -11.60
C VAL A 134 -2.79 32.08 -10.71
N ASP A 135 -2.72 31.78 -9.42
CA ASP A 135 -1.85 32.47 -8.49
C ASP A 135 -0.68 31.57 -8.08
N GLN A 136 0.53 31.87 -8.58
CA GLN A 136 1.75 31.20 -8.15
C GLN A 136 2.29 31.77 -6.81
N ASN A 137 1.49 32.59 -6.09
CA ASN A 137 1.89 33.19 -4.84
C ASN A 137 2.26 32.15 -3.77
N ARG A 138 3.27 32.56 -3.01
CA ARG A 138 4.10 31.75 -2.12
C ARG A 138 3.46 31.44 -0.76
N GLU A 139 2.20 31.84 -0.53
CA GLU A 139 1.61 31.89 0.82
C GLU A 139 1.01 30.58 1.35
N PHE A 140 0.99 29.49 0.56
CA PHE A 140 0.64 28.17 1.11
C PHE A 140 1.91 27.47 1.66
N SER A 141 2.25 27.78 2.92
CA SER A 141 3.28 27.07 3.68
C SER A 141 2.61 26.13 4.68
N GLU A 142 2.25 24.92 4.25
CA GLU A 142 1.92 23.86 5.20
C GLU A 142 3.16 23.03 5.55
N ASN A 143 3.70 23.29 6.74
CA ASN A 143 4.47 22.37 7.60
C ASN A 143 5.64 21.58 6.98
N PHE A 144 6.85 22.15 7.14
CA PHE A 144 8.18 21.59 6.84
C PHE A 144 8.52 20.22 7.49
N PHE A 145 7.67 19.69 8.36
CA PHE A 145 7.86 18.39 9.03
C PHE A 145 7.03 17.25 8.45
N GLY A 146 6.18 17.51 7.45
CA GLY A 146 5.52 16.45 6.69
C GLY A 146 6.40 16.04 5.53
N GLY A 147 6.95 14.83 5.53
CA GLY A 147 7.55 14.27 4.31
C GLY A 147 6.50 14.21 3.21
N GLU A 148 6.44 15.25 2.36
CA GLU A 148 5.43 15.42 1.32
C GLU A 148 5.51 14.25 0.35
N ARG A 149 4.62 13.28 0.54
CA ARG A 149 4.61 12.04 -0.23
C ARG A 149 4.46 12.28 -1.72
N TYR A 150 3.95 13.44 -2.16
CA TYR A 150 3.72 13.78 -3.57
C TYR A 150 4.40 15.09 -3.98
N GLY A 151 5.30 15.65 -3.16
CA GLY A 151 5.94 16.95 -3.43
C GLY A 151 7.09 16.92 -4.45
N PHE A 152 7.37 15.78 -5.09
CA PHE A 152 8.44 15.63 -6.08
C PHE A 152 8.18 14.45 -7.02
N GLU A 153 8.85 14.46 -8.17
CA GLU A 153 8.83 13.38 -9.16
C GLU A 153 9.99 12.40 -8.98
N GLY A 154 9.75 11.15 -9.36
CA GLY A 154 10.77 10.11 -9.39
C GLY A 154 10.78 9.21 -8.15
N TRP A 155 11.93 8.59 -7.94
CA TRP A 155 12.11 7.49 -7.00
C TRP A 155 12.56 7.97 -5.63
N ASP A 156 11.99 7.35 -4.59
CA ASP A 156 12.60 7.33 -3.28
C ASP A 156 12.39 5.98 -2.59
N SER A 157 13.10 5.77 -1.49
CA SER A 157 12.96 4.57 -0.68
C SER A 157 12.76 4.95 0.78
N VAL A 158 11.82 4.27 1.44
CA VAL A 158 11.53 4.46 2.86
C VAL A 158 11.45 3.14 3.59
N PRO A 159 11.86 3.09 4.87
CA PRO A 159 11.62 1.93 5.71
C PRO A 159 10.11 1.70 5.86
N GLN A 160 9.73 0.43 5.94
CA GLN A 160 8.38 -0.02 6.18
C GLN A 160 8.33 -0.82 7.47
N PHE A 161 7.34 -0.47 8.29
CA PHE A 161 6.85 -1.30 9.37
C PHE A 161 5.44 -1.79 9.01
N THR A 162 5.17 -3.06 9.27
CA THR A 162 3.84 -3.66 9.06
C THR A 162 3.42 -4.37 10.33
N LEU A 163 2.21 -4.10 10.80
CA LEU A 163 1.56 -4.81 11.88
C LEU A 163 0.16 -5.15 11.42
N GLY A 164 -0.30 -6.36 11.71
CA GLY A 164 -1.65 -6.75 11.34
C GLY A 164 -2.16 -7.95 12.09
N ILE A 165 -3.48 -8.07 12.10
CA ILE A 165 -4.22 -9.22 12.56
C ILE A 165 -5.18 -9.60 11.43
N LYS A 166 -5.19 -10.89 11.08
CA LYS A 166 -6.11 -11.50 10.13
C LYS A 166 -6.94 -12.55 10.87
N VAL A 167 -8.21 -12.64 10.51
CA VAL A 167 -9.13 -13.68 11.00
C VAL A 167 -9.51 -14.55 9.82
N GLY A 168 -9.14 -15.83 9.89
CA GLY A 168 -9.54 -16.85 8.92
C GLY A 168 -10.74 -17.62 9.44
N ILE A 169 -11.77 -17.75 8.60
CA ILE A 169 -12.90 -18.65 8.84
C ILE A 169 -12.68 -19.89 7.98
N LEU A 170 -12.55 -21.04 8.62
CA LEU A 170 -12.35 -22.33 7.95
C LEU A 170 -13.70 -23.01 7.77
N THR A 171 -13.96 -23.50 6.55
CA THR A 171 -15.22 -24.16 6.19
C THR A 171 -15.12 -25.69 6.18
N GLY A 172 -13.97 -26.26 6.55
CA GLY A 172 -13.73 -27.71 6.62
C GLY A 172 -13.44 -28.18 8.04
N ARG A 173 -13.75 -29.45 8.36
CA ARG A 173 -13.39 -30.08 9.64
C ARG A 173 -11.88 -30.29 9.72
N GLN A 174 -11.33 -30.13 10.91
CA GLN A 174 -9.95 -30.49 11.23
C GLN A 174 -9.86 -32.02 11.30
N ASP A 175 -9.03 -32.63 10.45
CA ASP A 175 -8.69 -34.06 10.52
C ASP A 175 -7.52 -34.30 11.49
#